data_AF-A0A6B3IEG2-F1
#
_entry.id   AF-A0A6B3IEG2-F1
#
_cell.length_a   1.000
_cell.length_b   1.000
_cell.length_c   1.000
_cell.angle_alpha   90.00
_cell.angle_beta   90.00
_cell.angle_gamma   90.00
#
_symmetry.space_group_name_H-M   'P 1'
#
loop_
_entity.id
_entity.type
_entity.pdbx_description
1 polymer ?
#
loop_
_entity_poly.entity_id
_entity_poly.type
_entity_poly.pdbx_seq_one_letter_code
_entity_poly.pdbx_strand_id
1 'polypeptide(L)'
;AGSDLRVLGVRVGTVASVTPKGEEVEVVLRLDEGVKVPEDAHAVVVAPSLVADRYIQLAPAYDGGPLLADGAELPAARNATPVEVDQLYASITEITTALGPNGANADGA
;
A
#
# COMPACT_ATOMS: atom_id res chain seq x y z
N ALA A 1 -12.60 0.54 8.49
CA ALA A 1 -12.87 -0.83 8.98
C ALA A 1 -13.81 -1.51 8.00
N GLY A 2 -13.73 -2.84 7.84
CA GLY A 2 -14.60 -3.61 6.95
C GLY A 2 -14.05 -3.89 5.55
N SER A 3 -12.98 -3.20 5.13
CA SER A 3 -12.25 -3.53 3.90
C SER A 3 -11.69 -4.95 3.93
N ASP A 4 -11.53 -5.55 2.75
CA ASP A 4 -10.97 -6.89 2.62
C ASP A 4 -9.47 -6.92 2.90
N LEU A 5 -9.04 -8.04 3.48
CA LEU A 5 -7.65 -8.49 3.50
C LEU A 5 -7.50 -9.64 2.51
N ARG A 6 -6.48 -9.61 1.65
CA ARG A 6 -6.33 -10.55 0.54
C ARG A 6 -4.92 -11.11 0.40
N VAL A 7 -4.80 -12.33 -0.11
CA VAL A 7 -3.56 -12.99 -0.57
C VAL A 7 -3.78 -13.43 -2.03
N LEU A 8 -2.94 -12.98 -2.95
CA LEU A 8 -3.08 -13.25 -4.39
C LEU A 8 -4.51 -12.94 -4.92
N GLY A 9 -5.13 -11.86 -4.42
CA GLY A 9 -6.49 -11.47 -4.79
C GLY A 9 -7.63 -12.27 -4.13
N VAL A 10 -7.34 -13.33 -3.38
CA VAL A 10 -8.33 -14.11 -2.63
C VAL A 10 -8.53 -13.51 -1.24
N ARG A 11 -9.77 -13.33 -0.81
CA ARG A 11 -10.10 -12.82 0.54
C ARG A 11 -9.68 -13.82 1.62
N VAL A 12 -8.97 -13.33 2.62
CA VAL A 12 -8.43 -14.12 3.75
C VAL A 12 -8.65 -13.46 5.11
N GLY A 13 -9.43 -12.39 5.16
CA GLY A 13 -9.70 -11.67 6.40
C GLY A 13 -10.28 -10.28 6.14
N THR A 14 -10.09 -9.38 7.12
CA THR A 14 -10.64 -8.04 7.09
C THR A 14 -9.79 -7.02 7.84
N VAL A 15 -9.97 -5.75 7.51
CA VAL A 15 -9.47 -4.62 8.29
C VAL A 15 -10.37 -4.41 9.51
N ALA A 16 -9.84 -4.70 10.69
CA ALA A 16 -10.53 -4.56 11.97
C ALA A 16 -10.68 -3.10 12.40
N SER A 17 -9.60 -2.31 12.31
CA SER A 17 -9.63 -0.87 12.63
C SER A 17 -8.63 -0.09 11.80
N VAL A 18 -8.87 1.22 11.72
CA VAL A 18 -7.99 2.20 11.10
C VAL A 18 -7.95 3.38 12.06
N THR A 19 -6.78 3.72 12.55
CA THR A 19 -6.60 4.75 13.59
C THR A 19 -5.49 5.71 13.17
N PRO A 20 -5.79 7.00 12.97
CA PRO A 20 -4.76 8.00 12.73
C PRO A 20 -3.81 8.11 13.93
N LYS A 21 -2.50 8.18 13.64
CA LYS A 21 -1.40 8.32 14.60
C LYS A 21 -0.45 9.43 14.13
N GLY A 22 -0.93 10.68 14.19
CA GLY A 22 -0.16 11.82 13.69
C GLY A 22 -0.04 11.77 12.16
N GLU A 23 1.18 11.63 11.67
CA GLU A 23 1.49 11.53 10.23
C GLU A 23 1.32 10.09 9.69
N GLU A 24 1.17 9.12 10.58
CA GLU A 24 0.99 7.72 10.22
C GLU A 24 -0.44 7.23 10.50
N VAL A 25 -0.79 6.07 9.94
CA VAL A 25 -2.06 5.40 10.19
C VAL A 25 -1.79 3.99 10.66
N GLU A 26 -2.28 3.66 11.85
CA GLU A 26 -2.28 2.30 12.37
C GLU A 26 -3.48 1.55 11.79
N VAL A 27 -3.21 0.39 11.18
CA VAL A 27 -4.24 -0.48 10.61
C VAL A 27 -4.16 -1.83 11.28
N VAL A 28 -5.22 -2.21 11.99
CA VAL A 28 -5.30 -3.54 12.61
C VAL A 28 -5.98 -4.49 11.64
N LEU A 29 -5.30 -5.58 11.33
CA LEU A 29 -5.75 -6.62 10.44
C LEU A 29 -6.26 -7.82 11.24
N ARG A 30 -7.29 -8.49 10.73
CA ARG A 30 -7.77 -9.76 11.25
C ARG A 30 -7.74 -10.80 10.14
N LEU A 31 -6.98 -11.86 10.35
CA LEU A 31 -6.94 -13.03 9.47
C LEU A 31 -8.07 -13.99 9.83
N ASP A 32 -8.63 -14.65 8.81
CA ASP A 32 -9.55 -15.76 8.99
C ASP A 32 -8.79 -16.99 9.53
N GLU A 33 -9.49 -17.88 10.23
CA GLU A 33 -8.88 -19.05 10.86
C GLU A 33 -8.18 -19.98 9.84
N GLY A 34 -6.97 -20.43 10.16
CA GLY A 34 -6.19 -21.34 9.32
C GLY A 34 -5.40 -20.67 8.18
N VAL A 35 -5.54 -19.36 7.99
CA VAL A 35 -4.72 -18.60 7.03
C VAL A 35 -3.29 -18.49 7.54
N LYS A 36 -2.32 -18.83 6.68
CA LYS A 36 -0.87 -18.71 6.97
C LYS A 36 -0.28 -17.53 6.22
N VAL A 37 0.57 -16.78 6.91
CA VAL A 37 1.29 -15.62 6.37
C VAL A 37 2.77 -15.75 6.75
N PRO A 38 3.71 -15.51 5.81
CA PRO A 38 5.15 -15.50 6.12
C PRO A 38 5.54 -14.45 7.15
N GLU A 39 6.56 -14.72 7.97
CA GLU A 39 7.09 -13.76 8.94
C GLU A 39 7.56 -12.43 8.31
N ASP A 40 8.05 -12.48 7.08
CA ASP A 40 8.57 -11.34 6.34
C ASP A 40 7.55 -10.68 5.40
N ALA A 41 6.27 -11.02 5.54
CA ALA A 41 5.21 -10.42 4.74
C ALA A 41 5.17 -8.88 4.88
N HIS A 42 4.63 -8.24 3.86
CA HIS A 42 4.34 -6.81 3.84
C HIS A 42 2.93 -6.57 3.29
N ALA A 43 2.39 -5.39 3.62
CA ALA A 43 1.06 -4.97 3.20
C ALA A 43 1.14 -4.00 2.03
N VAL A 44 0.28 -4.22 1.04
CA VAL A 44 0.07 -3.30 -0.08
C VAL A 44 -1.39 -2.87 -0.06
N VAL A 45 -1.63 -1.57 0.04
CA VAL A 45 -2.98 -1.03 -0.12
C VAL A 45 -3.28 -0.97 -1.62
N VAL A 46 -4.34 -1.64 -2.06
CA VAL A 46 -4.74 -1.68 -3.47
C VAL A 46 -6.05 -0.94 -3.67
N ALA A 47 -6.01 0.03 -4.57
CA ALA A 47 -7.17 0.80 -5.04
C ALA A 47 -7.45 0.40 -6.50
N PRO A 48 -8.34 -0.58 -6.77
CA PRO A 48 -8.58 -1.06 -8.14
C PRO A 48 -9.21 0.01 -9.03
N SER A 49 -9.88 1.00 -8.45
CA SER A 49 -10.35 2.21 -9.13
C SER A 49 -10.41 3.37 -8.13
N LEU A 50 -10.66 4.59 -8.63
CA LEU A 50 -10.79 5.80 -7.79
C LEU A 50 -12.03 5.79 -6.88
N VAL A 51 -13.06 5.01 -7.24
CA VAL A 51 -14.37 5.03 -6.59
C VAL A 51 -14.62 3.78 -5.76
N ALA A 52 -13.96 2.67 -6.09
CA ALA A 52 -14.12 1.42 -5.38
C ALA A 52 -13.44 1.45 -4.00
N ASP A 53 -13.97 0.63 -3.10
CA ASP A 53 -13.33 0.40 -1.81
C ASP A 53 -11.92 -0.17 -1.99
N ARG A 54 -10.98 0.39 -1.23
CA ARG A 54 -9.61 -0.13 -1.14
C ARG A 54 -9.60 -1.42 -0.32
N TYR A 55 -8.67 -2.31 -0.64
CA TYR A 55 -8.37 -3.52 0.13
C TYR A 55 -6.88 -3.59 0.46
N ILE A 56 -6.52 -4.44 1.42
CA ILE A 56 -5.13 -4.73 1.76
C ILE A 56 -4.72 -6.07 1.19
N GLN A 57 -3.61 -6.09 0.46
CA GLN A 57 -2.96 -7.27 -0.09
C GLN A 57 -1.74 -7.61 0.77
N LEU A 58 -1.67 -8.82 1.30
CA LEU A 58 -0.45 -9.34 1.91
C LEU A 58 0.39 -10.06 0.87
N ALA A 59 1.70 -9.82 0.90
CA ALA A 59 2.67 -10.46 0.02
C ALA A 59 3.98 -10.76 0.76
N PRO A 60 4.71 -11.83 0.40
CA PRO A 60 4.33 -12.87 -0.55
C PRO A 60 3.24 -13.81 0.04
N ALA A 61 2.70 -14.69 -0.80
CA ALA A 61 1.89 -15.80 -0.32
C ALA A 61 2.77 -16.80 0.44
N TYR A 62 2.21 -17.48 1.43
CA TYR A 62 2.95 -18.49 2.19
C TYR A 62 3.26 -19.72 1.33
N ASP A 63 4.55 -20.05 1.21
CA ASP A 63 5.06 -21.23 0.53
C ASP A 63 5.94 -22.12 1.42
N GLY A 64 6.25 -21.67 2.65
CA GLY A 64 7.01 -22.41 3.66
C GLY A 64 7.69 -21.49 4.66
N GLY A 65 8.46 -22.08 5.58
CA GLY A 65 9.28 -21.32 6.52
C GLY A 65 8.53 -20.75 7.74
N PRO A 66 9.11 -19.72 8.41
CA PRO A 66 8.52 -19.11 9.59
C PRO A 66 7.19 -18.40 9.29
N LEU A 67 6.29 -18.46 10.28
CA LEU A 67 4.98 -17.81 10.21
C LEU A 67 5.02 -16.48 10.96
N LEU A 68 4.27 -15.52 10.43
CA LEU A 68 3.96 -14.29 11.14
C LEU A 68 3.26 -14.62 12.46
N ALA A 69 3.79 -14.10 13.56
CA ALA A 69 3.19 -14.27 14.88
C ALA A 69 1.92 -13.43 15.01
N ASP A 70 0.99 -13.87 15.88
CA ASP A 70 -0.13 -13.03 16.27
C ASP A 70 0.37 -11.76 16.97
N GLY A 71 -0.27 -10.63 16.65
CA GLY A 71 0.15 -9.30 17.12
C GLY A 71 1.47 -8.78 16.54
N ALA A 72 2.06 -9.45 15.54
CA ALA A 72 3.24 -8.94 14.86
C ALA A 72 2.91 -7.65 14.07
N GLU A 73 3.87 -6.73 14.06
CA GLU A 73 3.77 -5.48 13.29
C GLU A 73 4.41 -5.63 11.92
N LEU A 74 3.72 -5.13 10.89
CA LEU A 74 4.25 -5.01 9.54
C LEU A 74 4.86 -3.60 9.39
N PRO A 75 6.20 -3.44 9.34
CA PRO A 75 6.81 -2.11 9.35
C PRO A 75 6.36 -1.27 8.15
N ALA A 76 5.94 -0.03 8.41
CA ALA A 76 5.45 0.88 7.37
C ALA A 76 6.44 1.07 6.22
N ALA A 77 7.74 1.06 6.50
CA ALA A 77 8.81 1.18 5.50
C ALA A 77 8.85 0.05 4.45
N ARG A 78 8.20 -1.09 4.70
CA ARG A 78 8.06 -2.19 3.72
C ARG A 78 6.68 -2.24 3.08
N ASN A 79 5.73 -1.48 3.62
CA ASN A 79 4.37 -1.43 3.10
C ASN A 79 4.28 -0.45 1.94
N ALA A 80 3.37 -0.68 1.02
CA ALA A 80 3.15 0.19 -0.13
C ALA A 80 1.73 0.76 -0.14
N THR A 81 1.63 2.05 -0.39
CA THR A 81 0.37 2.74 -0.64
C THR A 81 0.28 3.16 -2.11
N PRO A 82 -0.93 3.31 -2.67
CA PRO A 82 -1.09 3.82 -4.03
C PRO A 82 -0.50 5.22 -4.17
N VAL A 83 0.03 5.50 -5.36
CA VAL A 83 0.30 6.87 -5.78
C VAL A 83 -1.04 7.56 -5.96
N GLU A 84 -1.20 8.71 -5.30
CA GLU A 84 -2.42 9.51 -5.37
C GLU A 84 -2.38 10.45 -6.59
N VAL A 85 -3.55 10.89 -7.06
CA VAL A 85 -3.70 11.64 -8.32
C VAL A 85 -2.97 13.00 -8.28
N ASP A 86 -2.94 13.63 -7.13
CA ASP A 86 -2.19 14.86 -6.86
C ASP A 86 -0.68 14.68 -7.04
N GLN A 87 -0.13 13.55 -6.57
CA GLN A 87 1.28 13.21 -6.78
C GLN A 87 1.59 13.03 -8.26
N LEU A 88 0.69 12.39 -9.02
CA LEU A 88 0.85 12.27 -10.47
C LEU A 88 0.90 13.64 -11.15
N TYR A 89 -0.01 14.56 -10.81
CA TYR A 89 0.00 15.91 -11.37
C TYR A 89 1.25 16.70 -10.96
N ALA A 90 1.72 16.54 -9.72
CA ALA A 90 2.95 17.14 -9.26
C ALA A 90 4.14 16.64 -10.08
N SER A 91 4.27 15.34 -10.31
CA SER A 91 5.33 14.76 -11.13
C SER A 91 5.28 15.23 -12.59
N ILE A 92 4.09 15.32 -13.19
CA ILE A 92 3.94 15.87 -14.55
C ILE A 92 4.39 17.34 -14.59
N THR A 93 4.01 18.13 -13.58
CA THR A 93 4.38 19.55 -13.47
C THR A 93 5.88 19.72 -13.29
N GLU A 94 6.50 18.87 -12.47
CA GLU A 94 7.95 18.85 -12.24
C GLU A 94 8.70 18.56 -13.54
N ILE A 95 8.32 17.50 -14.26
CA ILE A 95 8.93 17.15 -15.57
C ILE A 95 8.73 18.29 -16.57
N THR A 96 7.52 18.85 -16.65
CA THR A 96 7.22 19.95 -17.58
C THR A 96 8.02 21.21 -17.26
N THR A 97 8.24 21.51 -15.98
CA THR A 97 9.05 22.64 -15.54
C THR A 97 10.52 22.39 -15.84
N ALA A 98 11.02 21.19 -15.52
CA ALA A 98 12.40 20.79 -15.77
C ALA A 98 12.75 20.78 -17.26
N LEU A 99 11.80 20.45 -18.14
CA LEU A 99 11.98 20.48 -19.59
C LEU A 99 11.53 21.80 -20.23
N GLY A 100 10.95 22.72 -19.45
CA GLY A 100 10.40 23.97 -19.96
C GLY A 100 11.47 25.03 -20.27
N PRO A 101 11.05 26.23 -20.73
CA PRO A 101 11.94 27.36 -21.03
C PRO A 101 12.63 27.96 -19.78
N ASN A 102 12.27 27.48 -18.59
CA ASN A 102 12.95 27.84 -17.33
C ASN A 102 13.84 26.69 -16.80
N GLY A 103 13.96 25.59 -17.55
CA GLY A 103 14.72 24.40 -17.21
C GLY A 103 15.72 24.05 -18.33
N ALA A 104 15.71 22.79 -18.78
CA ALA A 104 16.64 22.28 -19.79
C ALA A 104 16.51 22.98 -21.16
N ASN A 105 15.34 23.53 -21.49
CA ASN A 105 15.12 24.31 -22.71
C ASN A 105 15.30 25.83 -22.50
N ALA A 106 16.04 26.24 -21.45
CA ALA A 106 16.27 27.67 -21.16
C ALA A 106 16.96 28.43 -22.29
N ASP A 107 17.81 27.75 -23.05
CA ASP A 107 18.54 28.35 -24.18
C ASP A 107 17.85 28.12 -25.54
N GLY A 108 16.63 27.55 -25.56
CA GLY A 108 15.92 27.15 -26.77
C GLY A 108 16.39 25.81 -27.33
N ALA A 109 15.62 25.24 -28.26
CA ALA A 109 16.02 24.06 -29.05
C ALA A 109 17.02 24.43 -30.15
#